data_AF-A0A327JJQ0-F1
#
_entry.id   AF-A0A327JJQ0-F1
#
_cell.length_a   1.000
_cell.length_b   1.000
_cell.length_c   1.000
_cell.angle_alpha   90.00
_cell.angle_beta   90.00
_cell.angle_gamma   90.00
#
_symmetry.space_group_name_H-M   'P 1'
#
loop_
_entity.id
_entity.type
_entity.pdbx_description
1 polymer ?
#
loop_
_entity_poly.entity_id
_entity_poly.type
_entity_poly.pdbx_seq_one_letter_code
_entity_poly.pdbx_strand_id
1 'polypeptide(L)'
;MMKLLFRRTQSSGKLGNIVFGLWGKVELDNDELAIIKRYRLDNAILIDAGQEHLVRNSALTGLLVFAIASIVLLTFATAKAALFFGFIVGGIAGYVYFHQKRETIFVRDLMHGRQFKCGSVVELARKEEWLGLVTAFLRQVMESAKHWGGTETRDIEALPKDEARRVIIAGL
;
A
#
# COMPACT_ATOMS: atom_id res chain seq x y z
N MET A 1 8.63 16.07 18.75
CA MET A 1 9.33 14.75 18.67
C MET A 1 8.29 13.68 18.35
N MET A 2 8.29 13.19 17.11
CA MET A 2 7.36 12.16 16.62
C MET A 2 7.33 10.89 17.50
N LYS A 3 6.13 10.45 17.88
CA LYS A 3 5.90 9.23 18.68
C LYS A 3 4.86 8.35 17.99
N LEU A 4 5.04 7.04 18.06
CA LEU A 4 4.08 6.07 17.55
C LEU A 4 3.41 5.37 18.73
N LEU A 5 2.09 5.48 18.81
CA LEU A 5 1.25 4.86 19.82
C LEU A 5 0.65 3.58 19.28
N PHE A 6 0.77 2.51 20.07
CA PHE A 6 0.12 1.24 19.79
C PHE A 6 -0.84 0.86 20.90
N ARG A 7 -2.02 0.34 20.52
CA ARG A 7 -2.93 -0.33 21.45
C ARG A 7 -3.35 -1.67 20.85
N ARG A 8 -3.03 -2.75 21.57
CA ARG A 8 -3.39 -4.12 21.20
C ARG A 8 -4.75 -4.44 21.81
N THR A 9 -5.66 -4.99 21.01
CA THR A 9 -6.97 -5.46 21.47
C THR A 9 -7.17 -6.91 21.03
N GLN A 10 -7.88 -7.68 21.85
CA GLN A 10 -8.29 -9.04 21.51
C GLN A 10 -9.82 -9.06 21.55
N SER A 11 -10.44 -9.47 20.45
CA SER A 11 -11.89 -9.57 20.34
C SER A 11 -12.28 -10.97 19.88
N SER A 12 -13.30 -11.55 20.50
CA SER A 12 -13.86 -12.83 20.09
C SER A 12 -14.82 -12.60 18.91
N GLY A 13 -14.54 -13.21 17.76
CA GLY A 13 -15.36 -13.11 16.55
C GLY A 13 -16.64 -13.95 16.61
N LYS A 14 -17.57 -13.69 15.67
CA LYS A 14 -18.91 -14.34 15.59
C LYS A 14 -18.91 -15.87 15.38
N LEU A 15 -17.75 -16.52 15.27
CA LEU A 15 -17.60 -17.95 14.98
C LEU A 15 -16.46 -18.61 15.80
N GLY A 16 -16.17 -18.10 17.01
CA GLY A 16 -15.13 -18.65 17.89
C GLY A 16 -13.68 -18.33 17.47
N ASN A 17 -13.49 -17.72 16.31
CA ASN A 17 -12.18 -17.21 15.87
C ASN A 17 -11.79 -15.98 16.70
N ILE A 18 -10.57 -16.02 17.27
CA ILE A 18 -9.97 -14.89 17.96
C ILE A 18 -9.47 -13.91 16.89
N VAL A 19 -10.00 -12.69 16.91
CA VAL A 19 -9.52 -11.61 16.05
C VAL A 19 -8.66 -10.68 16.88
N PHE A 20 -7.44 -10.47 16.43
CA PHE A 20 -6.52 -9.53 17.06
C PHE A 20 -6.68 -8.16 16.40
N GLY A 21 -6.80 -7.13 17.20
CA GLY A 21 -6.85 -5.74 16.75
C GLY A 21 -5.56 -5.02 17.13
N LEU A 22 -4.99 -4.29 16.17
CA LEU A 22 -3.87 -3.38 16.41
C LEU A 22 -4.33 -1.96 16.08
N TRP A 23 -4.39 -1.10 17.07
CA TRP A 23 -4.57 0.33 16.86
C TRP A 23 -3.20 1.01 16.78
N GLY A 24 -2.97 1.77 15.73
CA GLY A 24 -1.76 2.59 15.57
C GLY A 24 -2.13 4.06 15.37
N LYS A 25 -1.48 4.96 16.11
CA LYS A 25 -1.59 6.41 15.91
C LYS A 25 -0.22 7.07 16.00
N VAL A 26 0.10 7.96 15.06
CA VAL A 26 1.29 8.81 15.12
C VAL A 26 0.94 10.13 15.79
N GLU A 27 1.68 10.49 16.82
CA GLU A 27 1.67 11.83 17.40
C GLU A 27 2.81 12.65 16.81
N LEU A 28 2.44 13.83 16.30
CA LEU A 28 3.31 14.79 15.63
C LEU A 28 3.31 16.08 16.44
N ASP A 29 4.44 16.76 16.42
CA ASP A 29 4.57 18.12 16.93
C ASP A 29 3.94 19.15 15.97
N ASN A 30 3.74 20.38 16.44
CA ASN A 30 3.18 21.46 15.61
C ASN A 30 4.07 21.78 14.40
N ASP A 31 5.39 21.74 14.55
CA ASP A 31 6.35 21.98 13.46
C ASP A 31 6.31 20.84 12.42
N GLU A 32 6.17 19.60 12.90
CA GLU A 32 6.07 18.39 12.08
C GLU A 32 4.75 18.40 11.26
N LEU A 33 3.64 18.83 11.87
CA LEU A 33 2.36 19.03 11.19
C LEU A 33 2.44 20.10 10.09
N ALA A 34 3.19 21.19 10.31
CA ALA A 34 3.38 22.24 9.32
C ALA A 34 4.12 21.72 8.07
N ILE A 35 5.13 20.87 8.24
CA ILE A 35 5.87 20.23 7.13
C ILE A 35 4.95 19.30 6.33
N ILE A 36 4.16 18.46 7.01
CA ILE A 36 3.22 17.54 6.35
C ILE A 36 2.21 18.32 5.49
N LYS A 37 1.67 19.41 6.02
CA LYS A 37 0.73 20.27 5.30
C LYS A 37 1.40 21.02 4.14
N ARG A 38 2.62 21.52 4.33
CA ARG A 38 3.40 22.25 3.31
C ARG A 38 3.70 21.37 2.09
N TYR A 39 4.10 20.12 2.32
CA TYR A 39 4.49 19.19 1.25
C TYR A 39 3.39 18.19 0.87
N ARG A 40 2.17 18.34 1.39
CA ARG A 40 1.03 17.42 1.14
C ARG A 40 1.38 15.95 1.36
N LEU A 41 2.16 15.66 2.40
CA LEU A 41 2.51 14.29 2.79
C LEU A 41 1.28 13.53 3.34
N ASP A 42 0.15 14.20 3.55
CA ASP A 42 -1.11 13.61 4.03
C ASP A 42 -1.68 12.53 3.11
N ASN A 43 -1.41 12.63 1.80
CA ASN A 43 -1.82 11.66 0.78
C ASN A 43 -0.71 10.69 0.39
N ALA A 44 0.48 10.81 0.99
CA ALA A 44 1.55 9.87 0.70
C ALA A 44 1.10 8.46 1.10
N ILE A 45 1.15 7.56 0.13
CA ILE A 45 0.87 6.15 0.33
C ILE A 45 2.05 5.61 1.13
N LEU A 46 1.83 5.32 2.41
CA LEU A 46 2.83 4.68 3.25
C LEU A 46 2.92 3.17 2.98
N ILE A 47 1.91 2.63 2.30
CA ILE A 47 1.70 1.20 2.13
C ILE A 47 1.35 0.89 0.69
N ASP A 48 2.31 0.31 -0.02
CA ASP A 48 2.03 -0.56 -1.17
C ASP A 48 2.55 -1.96 -0.81
N ALA A 49 1.91 -2.59 0.18
CA ALA A 49 2.19 -3.98 0.48
C ALA A 49 1.66 -4.80 -0.71
N GLY A 50 2.56 -5.16 -1.63
CA GLY A 50 2.31 -6.11 -2.70
C GLY A 50 1.92 -7.47 -2.10
N GLN A 51 0.65 -7.65 -1.77
CA GLN A 51 0.14 -8.89 -1.21
C GLN A 51 -0.04 -9.90 -2.34
N GLU A 52 1.00 -10.70 -2.62
CA GLU A 52 0.99 -11.77 -3.63
C GLU A 52 -0.19 -12.76 -3.43
N HIS A 53 -0.50 -13.06 -2.17
CA HIS A 53 -1.65 -13.89 -1.80
C HIS A 53 -2.99 -13.24 -2.19
N LEU A 54 -3.07 -11.91 -2.22
CA LEU A 54 -4.26 -11.18 -2.62
C LEU A 54 -4.46 -11.20 -4.13
N VAL A 55 -3.36 -11.12 -4.91
CA VAL A 55 -3.38 -11.32 -6.36
C VAL A 55 -3.88 -12.72 -6.69
N ARG A 56 -3.32 -13.75 -6.04
CA ARG A 56 -3.74 -15.15 -6.24
C ARG A 56 -5.20 -15.38 -5.89
N ASN A 57 -5.68 -14.84 -4.76
CA ASN A 57 -7.08 -14.99 -4.35
C ASN A 57 -8.04 -14.17 -5.21
N SER A 58 -7.63 -12.98 -5.69
CA SER A 58 -8.45 -12.21 -6.63
C SER A 58 -8.59 -12.91 -7.97
N ALA A 59 -7.52 -13.53 -8.47
CA ALA A 59 -7.54 -14.33 -9.68
C ALA A 59 -8.43 -15.57 -9.51
N LEU A 60 -8.32 -16.27 -8.38
CA LEU A 60 -9.14 -17.44 -8.08
C LEU A 60 -10.62 -17.06 -7.94
N THR A 61 -10.92 -15.94 -7.29
CA THR A 61 -12.29 -15.41 -7.16
C THR A 61 -12.86 -15.03 -8.53
N GLY A 62 -12.08 -14.34 -9.37
CA GLY A 62 -12.47 -13.99 -10.73
C GLY A 62 -12.75 -15.21 -11.61
N LEU A 63 -11.93 -16.27 -11.49
CA LEU A 63 -12.10 -17.53 -12.21
C LEU A 63 -13.37 -18.28 -11.73
N LEU A 64 -13.63 -18.29 -10.43
CA LEU A 64 -14.85 -18.89 -9.86
C LEU A 64 -16.10 -18.20 -10.39
N VAL A 65 -16.12 -16.87 -10.36
CA VAL A 65 -17.25 -16.06 -10.88
C VAL A 65 -17.39 -16.26 -12.39
N PHE A 66 -16.29 -16.31 -13.14
CA PHE A 66 -16.28 -16.64 -14.56
C PHE A 66 -16.96 -17.99 -14.84
N ALA A 67 -16.58 -19.04 -14.12
CA ALA A 67 -17.11 -20.39 -14.32
C ALA A 67 -18.61 -20.44 -14.03
N ILE A 68 -19.06 -19.86 -12.90
CA ILE A 68 -20.47 -19.82 -12.52
C ILE A 68 -21.29 -19.00 -13.52
N ALA A 69 -20.84 -17.80 -13.87
CA ALA A 69 -21.54 -16.93 -14.82
C ALA A 69 -21.63 -17.57 -16.21
N SER A 70 -20.56 -18.23 -16.67
CA SER A 70 -20.54 -18.92 -17.96
C SER A 70 -21.52 -20.11 -17.98
N ILE A 71 -21.59 -20.91 -16.91
CA ILE A 71 -22.52 -22.04 -16.81
C ILE A 71 -23.98 -21.55 -16.80
N VAL A 72 -24.29 -20.48 -16.06
CA VAL A 72 -25.64 -19.90 -16.03
C VAL A 72 -26.00 -19.27 -17.37
N LEU A 73 -25.07 -18.58 -18.04
CA LEU A 73 -25.36 -17.97 -19.35
C LEU A 73 -25.52 -19.00 -20.47
N LEU A 74 -24.90 -20.18 -20.35
CA LEU A 74 -25.09 -21.28 -21.29
C LEU A 74 -26.53 -21.82 -21.30
N THR A 75 -27.33 -21.60 -20.26
CA THR A 75 -28.76 -22.01 -20.26
C THR A 75 -29.65 -21.06 -21.05
N PHE A 76 -29.18 -19.85 -21.35
CA PHE A 76 -29.97 -18.80 -22.02
C PHE A 76 -29.38 -18.31 -23.34
N ALA A 77 -28.08 -18.54 -23.60
CA ALA A 77 -27.35 -17.98 -24.73
C ALA A 77 -26.45 -19.01 -25.43
N THR A 78 -25.94 -18.64 -26.61
CA THR A 78 -24.97 -19.46 -27.35
C THR A 78 -23.62 -19.50 -26.65
N ALA A 79 -22.88 -20.61 -26.84
CA ALA A 79 -21.61 -20.86 -26.15
C ALA A 79 -20.57 -19.72 -26.31
N LYS A 80 -20.51 -19.09 -27.49
CA LYS A 80 -19.60 -17.98 -27.76
C LYS A 80 -19.97 -16.72 -26.95
N ALA A 81 -21.27 -16.40 -26.87
CA ALA A 81 -21.74 -15.26 -26.10
C ALA A 81 -21.56 -15.48 -24.60
N ALA A 82 -21.87 -16.70 -24.10
CA ALA A 82 -21.72 -17.05 -22.69
C ALA A 82 -20.27 -16.91 -22.21
N LEU A 83 -19.28 -17.38 -22.99
CA LEU A 83 -17.87 -17.23 -22.65
C LEU A 83 -17.42 -15.76 -22.65
N PHE A 84 -17.85 -14.97 -23.65
CA PHE A 84 -17.48 -13.55 -23.75
C PHE A 84 -17.98 -12.74 -22.54
N PHE A 85 -19.27 -12.87 -22.20
CA PHE A 85 -19.84 -12.21 -21.03
C PHE A 85 -19.31 -12.78 -19.72
N GLY A 86 -19.04 -14.08 -19.66
CA GLY A 86 -18.37 -14.71 -18.53
C GLY A 86 -17.03 -14.04 -18.23
N PHE A 87 -16.18 -13.83 -19.25
CA PHE A 87 -14.87 -13.19 -19.09
C PHE A 87 -14.98 -11.76 -18.54
N ILE A 88 -15.94 -10.99 -19.04
CA ILE A 88 -16.19 -9.62 -18.56
C ILE A 88 -16.60 -9.65 -17.08
N VAL A 89 -17.60 -10.48 -16.73
CA VAL A 89 -18.12 -10.55 -15.35
C VAL A 89 -17.05 -11.06 -14.38
N GLY A 90 -16.30 -12.11 -14.76
CA GLY A 90 -15.19 -12.63 -13.95
C GLY A 90 -14.06 -11.62 -13.77
N GLY A 91 -13.71 -10.88 -14.82
CA GLY A 91 -12.71 -9.81 -14.77
C GLY A 91 -13.13 -8.66 -13.86
N ILE A 92 -14.37 -8.19 -13.97
CA ILE A 92 -14.93 -7.14 -13.10
C ILE A 92 -14.93 -7.62 -11.64
N ALA A 93 -15.41 -8.84 -11.38
CA ALA A 93 -15.46 -9.38 -10.03
C ALA A 93 -14.07 -9.51 -9.40
N GLY A 94 -13.08 -10.00 -10.17
CA GLY A 94 -11.69 -10.06 -9.73
C GLY A 94 -11.10 -8.68 -9.43
N TYR A 95 -11.35 -7.70 -10.32
CA TYR A 95 -10.90 -6.32 -10.13
C TYR A 95 -11.51 -5.67 -8.88
N VAL A 96 -12.83 -5.83 -8.69
CA VAL A 96 -13.53 -5.27 -7.52
C VAL A 96 -13.06 -5.93 -6.23
N TYR A 97 -12.86 -7.25 -6.21
CA TYR A 97 -12.31 -7.96 -5.06
C TYR A 97 -10.93 -7.44 -4.69
N PHE A 98 -10.08 -7.26 -5.70
CA PHE A 98 -8.72 -6.74 -5.52
C PHE A 98 -8.74 -5.29 -5.00
N HIS A 99 -9.61 -4.44 -5.56
CA HIS A 99 -9.72 -3.05 -5.13
C HIS A 99 -10.24 -2.92 -3.68
N GLN A 100 -11.26 -3.69 -3.29
CA GLN A 100 -11.80 -3.64 -1.92
C GLN A 100 -10.82 -4.16 -0.87
N LYS A 101 -9.91 -5.05 -1.25
CA LYS A 101 -8.96 -5.68 -0.34
C LYS A 101 -7.57 -5.02 -0.32
N ARG A 102 -7.29 -4.09 -1.24
CA ARG A 102 -6.11 -3.24 -1.16
C ARG A 102 -6.22 -2.34 0.08
N GLU A 103 -5.56 -2.74 1.15
CA GLU A 103 -5.40 -1.89 2.33
C GLU A 103 -4.34 -0.83 2.04
N THR A 104 -4.69 0.19 1.25
CA THR A 104 -3.89 1.41 1.18
C THR A 104 -4.09 2.17 2.47
N ILE A 105 -3.02 2.46 3.20
CA ILE A 105 -3.07 3.29 4.41
C ILE A 105 -2.29 4.55 4.13
N PHE A 106 -2.96 5.67 4.31
CA PHE A 106 -2.39 6.99 4.11
C PHE A 106 -1.81 7.52 5.42
N VAL A 107 -0.87 8.48 5.34
CA VAL A 107 -0.35 9.20 6.51
C VAL A 107 -1.49 9.78 7.35
N ARG A 108 -2.52 10.35 6.71
CA ARG A 108 -3.71 10.88 7.40
C ARG A 108 -4.42 9.87 8.28
N ASP A 109 -4.46 8.60 7.90
CA ASP A 109 -5.16 7.57 8.67
C ASP A 109 -4.39 7.26 9.96
N LEU A 110 -3.06 7.30 9.88
CA LEU A 110 -2.18 7.13 11.03
C LEU A 110 -2.18 8.35 11.96
N MET A 111 -2.38 9.56 11.44
CA MET A 111 -2.51 10.76 12.29
C MET A 111 -3.80 10.74 13.14
N HIS A 112 -4.92 10.27 12.59
CA HIS A 112 -6.19 10.18 13.32
C HIS A 112 -6.30 8.89 14.15
N GLY A 113 -5.49 7.88 13.83
CA GLY A 113 -5.47 6.58 14.47
C GLY A 113 -6.36 5.59 13.72
N ARG A 114 -5.77 4.45 13.31
CA ARG A 114 -6.47 3.42 12.54
C ARG A 114 -6.42 2.08 13.27
N GLN A 115 -7.54 1.36 13.25
CA GLN A 115 -7.64 -0.02 13.73
C GLN A 115 -7.32 -0.98 12.58
N PHE A 116 -6.34 -1.85 12.78
CA PHE A 116 -5.97 -2.94 11.90
C PHE A 116 -6.51 -4.24 12.46
N LYS A 117 -7.24 -5.00 11.63
CA LYS A 117 -7.65 -6.37 11.98
C LYS A 117 -6.51 -7.31 11.58
N CYS A 118 -6.14 -8.19 12.49
CA CYS A 118 -5.10 -9.20 12.32
C CYS A 118 -5.69 -10.57 12.60
N GLY A 119 -5.45 -11.53 11.70
CA GLY A 119 -5.93 -12.90 11.84
C GLY A 119 -5.08 -13.75 12.80
N SER A 120 -3.86 -13.31 13.12
CA SER A 120 -2.94 -14.03 14.00
C SER A 120 -2.05 -13.09 14.82
N VAL A 121 -1.48 -13.62 15.91
CA VAL A 121 -0.50 -12.90 16.75
C VAL A 121 0.77 -12.57 15.95
N VAL A 122 1.21 -13.48 15.07
CA VAL A 122 2.37 -13.26 14.20
C VAL A 122 2.13 -12.10 13.23
N GLU A 123 0.92 -12.03 12.66
CA GLU A 123 0.52 -10.91 11.79
C GLU A 123 0.47 -9.60 12.57
N LEU A 124 -0.01 -9.61 13.81
CA LEU A 124 0.01 -8.43 14.69
C LEU A 124 1.44 -7.93 14.93
N ALA A 125 2.35 -8.82 15.33
CA ALA A 125 3.75 -8.46 15.60
C ALA A 125 4.43 -7.91 14.33
N ARG A 126 4.21 -8.56 13.18
CA ARG A 126 4.72 -8.09 11.88
C ARG A 126 4.19 -6.70 11.52
N LYS A 127 2.89 -6.45 11.72
CA LYS A 127 2.29 -5.12 11.46
C LYS A 127 2.83 -4.06 12.41
N GLU A 128 3.11 -4.40 13.66
CA GLU A 128 3.69 -3.48 14.64
C GLU A 128 5.10 -3.04 14.27
N GLU A 129 6.01 -4.00 14.01
CA GLU A 129 7.38 -3.72 13.58
C GLU A 129 7.40 -2.87 12.31
N TRP A 130 6.55 -3.25 11.36
CA TRP A 130 6.47 -2.58 10.08
C TRP A 130 5.92 -1.16 10.18
N LEU A 131 4.90 -0.90 11.01
CA LEU A 131 4.43 0.47 11.30
C LEU A 131 5.56 1.32 11.91
N GLY A 132 6.42 0.71 12.74
CA GLY A 132 7.63 1.35 13.24
C GLY A 132 8.57 1.79 12.12
N LEU A 133 8.90 0.88 11.18
CA LEU A 133 9.78 1.16 10.04
C LEU A 133 9.23 2.27 9.14
N VAL A 134 7.94 2.20 8.79
CA VAL A 134 7.26 3.18 7.94
C VAL A 134 7.26 4.57 8.60
N THR A 135 7.01 4.63 9.91
CA THR A 135 7.05 5.89 10.66
C THR A 135 8.47 6.46 10.75
N ALA A 136 9.48 5.61 10.91
CA ALA A 136 10.89 6.02 10.88
C ALA A 136 11.30 6.56 9.50
N PHE A 137 10.86 5.91 8.42
CA PHE A 137 11.08 6.41 7.05
C PHE A 137 10.40 7.76 6.84
N LEU A 138 9.13 7.92 7.24
CA LEU A 138 8.42 9.19 7.17
C LEU A 138 9.17 10.29 7.93
N ARG A 139 9.71 9.98 9.11
CA ARG A 139 10.54 10.93 9.87
C ARG A 139 11.78 11.36 9.07
N GLN A 140 12.50 10.43 8.45
CA GLN A 140 13.67 10.77 7.63
C GLN A 140 13.31 11.66 6.43
N VAL A 141 12.18 11.39 5.78
CA VAL A 141 11.65 12.24 4.70
C VAL A 141 11.34 13.64 5.24
N MET A 142 10.69 13.75 6.39
CA MET A 142 10.36 15.04 7.01
C MET A 142 11.61 15.82 7.42
N GLU A 143 12.63 15.17 7.97
CA GLU A 143 13.91 15.80 8.29
C GLU A 143 14.61 16.31 7.02
N SER A 144 14.64 15.50 5.95
CA SER A 144 15.19 15.91 4.66
C SER A 144 14.41 17.09 4.06
N ALA A 145 13.08 17.07 4.19
CA ALA A 145 12.19 18.11 3.67
C ALA A 145 12.36 19.48 4.35
N LYS A 146 12.96 19.54 5.54
CA LYS A 146 13.37 20.82 6.16
C LYS A 146 14.42 21.54 5.32
N HIS A 147 15.23 20.80 4.57
CA HIS A 147 16.36 21.32 3.79
C HIS A 147 16.06 21.51 2.29
N TRP A 148 14.95 20.97 1.76
CA TRP A 148 14.60 21.04 0.33
C TRP A 148 14.40 22.44 -0.26
N GLY A 149 14.32 23.49 0.58
CA GLY A 149 14.26 24.88 0.12
C GLY A 149 15.63 25.56 -0.06
N GLY A 150 16.72 24.90 0.33
CA GLY A 150 18.08 25.42 0.17
C GLY A 150 18.66 25.15 -1.20
N THR A 151 19.51 26.03 -1.71
CA THR A 151 20.31 25.78 -2.91
C THR A 151 21.50 24.91 -2.53
N GLU A 152 21.47 23.62 -2.86
CA GLU A 152 22.63 22.73 -2.70
C GLU A 152 23.52 22.84 -3.94
N THR A 153 24.74 23.36 -3.78
CA THR A 153 25.78 23.26 -4.81
C THR A 153 26.45 21.90 -4.68
N ARG A 154 26.24 21.02 -5.67
CA ARG A 154 27.04 19.81 -5.84
C ARG A 154 28.13 20.09 -6.84
N ASP A 155 29.38 19.95 -6.42
CA ASP A 155 30.52 19.99 -7.33
C ASP A 155 30.47 18.75 -8.22
N ILE A 156 30.23 18.97 -9.50
CA ILE A 156 30.29 17.92 -10.51
C ILE A 156 31.76 17.82 -10.91
N GLU A 157 32.45 16.80 -10.39
CA GLU A 157 33.83 16.52 -10.78
C GLU A 157 33.88 16.19 -12.27
N ALA A 158 34.73 16.90 -13.01
CA ALA A 158 34.87 16.69 -14.44
C ALA A 158 35.51 15.32 -14.70
N LEU A 159 34.82 14.46 -15.44
CA LEU A 159 35.36 13.17 -15.87
C LEU A 159 36.67 13.37 -16.65
N PRO A 160 37.67 12.49 -16.48
CA PRO A 160 38.88 12.49 -17.31
C PRO A 160 38.49 12.31 -18.79
N LYS A 161 39.24 12.96 -19.70
CA LYS A 161 38.93 13.10 -21.14
C LYS A 161 38.50 11.79 -21.83
N ASP A 162 39.12 10.67 -21.46
CA ASP A 162 38.89 9.37 -22.10
C ASP A 162 37.57 8.71 -21.66
N GLU A 163 37.05 9.04 -20.48
CA GLU A 163 35.75 8.60 -19.99
C GLU A 163 34.64 9.55 -20.45
N ALA A 164 34.89 10.86 -20.42
CA ALA A 164 33.96 11.86 -20.95
C ALA A 164 33.62 11.60 -22.42
N ARG A 165 34.62 11.22 -23.24
CA ARG A 165 34.40 10.88 -24.65
C ARG A 165 33.50 9.64 -24.81
N ARG A 166 33.58 8.65 -23.92
CA ARG A 166 32.72 7.45 -23.96
C ARG A 166 31.28 7.78 -23.58
N VAL A 167 31.08 8.62 -22.57
CA VAL A 167 29.73 9.04 -22.15
C VAL A 167 29.05 9.87 -23.24
N ILE A 168 29.78 10.80 -23.87
CA ILE A 168 29.27 11.62 -24.99
C ILE A 168 28.89 10.75 -26.20
N ILE A 169 29.70 9.74 -26.54
CA ILE A 169 29.38 8.81 -27.64
C ILE A 169 28.20 7.90 -27.27
N ALA A 170 28.06 7.53 -25.99
CA ALA A 170 26.98 6.67 -25.50
C ALA A 170 25.62 7.40 -25.33
N GLY A 171 25.60 8.73 -25.35
CA GLY A 171 24.35 9.52 -25.28
C GLY A 171 23.65 9.45 -23.93
N LEU A 172 24.42 9.48 -22.84
CA LEU A 172 23.95 9.68 -21.47
C LEU A 172 24.31 11.10 -20.99
#